data_AF-A0A2W6VDG4-F1
#
_entry.id   AF-A0A2W6VDG4-F1
#
_cell.length_a   1.000
_cell.length_b   1.000
_cell.length_c   1.000
_cell.angle_alpha   90.00
_cell.angle_beta   90.00
_cell.angle_gamma   90.00
#
_symmetry.space_group_name_H-M   'P 1'
#
loop_
_entity.id
_entity.type
_entity.pdbx_description
1 polymer ?
#
loop_
_entity_poly.entity_id
_entity_poly.type
_entity_poly.pdbx_seq_one_letter_code
_entity_poly.pdbx_strand_id
1 'polypeptide(L)'
;MPTASGAGAGGRADAGEAAPRLRVDVRRGDPTAEELAAVVAVVTESYEREAAAALAEPDARPSAWQVSTRALRAPLRRDIRWGRFGG
;
A
#
# COMPACT_ATOMS: atom_id res chain seq x y z
N MET A 1 36.87 10.07 -32.97
CA MET A 1 37.52 10.55 -31.72
C MET A 1 37.96 11.98 -31.98
N PRO A 2 37.63 13.00 -31.15
CA PRO A 2 37.24 12.96 -29.73
C PRO A 2 35.78 13.38 -29.46
N THR A 3 35.35 13.13 -28.23
CA THR A 3 34.02 13.33 -27.64
C THR A 3 33.93 14.63 -26.85
N ALA A 4 32.75 15.26 -26.79
CA ALA A 4 32.33 16.03 -25.61
C ALA A 4 30.80 16.25 -25.64
N SER A 5 30.07 15.54 -24.79
CA SER A 5 28.72 15.96 -24.36
C SER A 5 28.78 16.15 -22.85
N GLY A 6 28.43 17.36 -22.42
CA GLY A 6 28.71 17.92 -21.10
C GLY A 6 27.93 17.25 -19.97
N ALA A 7 28.56 17.34 -18.80
CA ALA A 7 28.10 16.81 -17.53
C ALA A 7 26.86 17.52 -16.97
N GLY A 8 25.92 16.69 -16.48
CA GLY A 8 25.30 16.77 -15.16
C GLY A 8 24.72 18.09 -14.66
N ALA A 9 23.39 18.10 -14.50
CA ALA A 9 22.74 18.77 -13.38
C ALA A 9 21.77 17.78 -12.73
N GLY A 10 22.31 16.99 -11.79
CA GLY A 10 21.50 16.25 -10.83
C GLY A 10 20.84 17.22 -9.86
N GLY A 11 19.56 17.51 -10.08
CA GLY A 11 18.70 18.15 -9.09
C GLY A 11 18.31 17.13 -8.02
N ARG A 12 18.92 17.25 -6.84
CA ARG A 12 18.62 16.46 -5.65
C ARG A 12 17.18 16.78 -5.20
N ALA A 13 16.23 15.91 -5.53
CA ALA A 13 14.96 15.85 -4.81
C ALA A 13 15.20 15.17 -3.47
N ASP A 14 14.72 15.81 -2.42
CA ASP A 14 14.78 15.41 -1.03
C ASP A 14 14.41 13.94 -0.84
N ALA A 15 15.24 13.18 -0.11
CA ALA A 15 15.08 11.75 0.07
C ALA A 15 14.05 11.47 1.18
N GLY A 16 12.79 11.81 0.92
CA GLY A 16 11.69 11.02 1.46
C GLY A 16 11.87 9.60 0.90
N GLU A 17 11.78 8.59 1.76
CA GLU A 17 11.96 7.18 1.42
C GLU A 17 11.33 6.89 0.06
N ALA A 18 12.18 6.74 -0.96
CA ALA A 18 11.73 6.71 -2.34
C ALA A 18 10.79 5.52 -2.46
N ALA A 19 9.50 5.80 -2.73
CA ALA A 19 8.49 4.76 -2.87
C ALA A 19 9.04 3.65 -3.77
N PRO A 20 8.79 2.37 -3.43
CA PRO A 20 9.37 1.25 -4.15
C PRO A 20 9.08 1.39 -5.65
N ARG A 21 10.14 1.43 -6.46
CA ARG A 21 10.01 1.61 -7.91
C ARG A 21 9.53 0.31 -8.54
N LEU A 22 8.37 0.34 -9.20
CA LEU A 22 7.86 -0.78 -9.98
C LEU A 22 8.72 -0.97 -11.24
N ARG A 23 9.18 -2.21 -11.50
CA ARG A 23 9.91 -2.57 -12.71
C ARG A 23 9.13 -3.61 -13.50
N VAL A 24 8.92 -3.32 -14.79
CA VAL A 24 8.27 -4.23 -15.74
C VAL A 24 9.23 -4.44 -16.91
N ASP A 25 9.55 -5.69 -17.23
CA ASP A 25 10.43 -6.05 -18.35
C ASP A 25 9.65 -6.86 -19.40
N VAL A 26 9.76 -6.50 -20.68
CA VAL A 26 9.24 -7.31 -21.80
C VAL A 26 10.21 -8.45 -22.06
N ARG A 27 9.77 -9.69 -21.83
CA ARG A 27 10.63 -10.88 -22.01
C ARG A 27 10.61 -11.44 -23.43
N ARG A 28 9.58 -11.12 -24.23
CA ARG A 28 9.39 -11.61 -25.60
C ARG A 28 8.48 -10.68 -26.38
N GLY A 29 8.71 -10.60 -27.70
CA GLY A 29 7.97 -9.74 -28.62
C GLY A 29 8.62 -8.37 -28.79
N ASP A 30 8.04 -7.55 -29.66
CA ASP A 30 8.44 -6.16 -29.89
C ASP A 30 7.16 -5.29 -29.89
N PRO A 31 6.60 -5.01 -28.69
CA PRO A 31 5.34 -4.27 -28.58
C PRO A 31 5.54 -2.84 -29.07
N THR A 32 4.51 -2.30 -29.71
CA THR A 32 4.55 -0.91 -30.13
C THR A 32 4.48 0.02 -28.92
N ALA A 33 4.87 1.28 -29.12
CA ALA A 33 4.76 2.31 -28.08
C ALA A 33 3.31 2.49 -27.60
N GLU A 34 2.33 2.33 -28.49
CA GLU A 34 0.91 2.44 -28.20
C GLU A 34 0.41 1.28 -27.34
N GLU A 35 0.87 0.06 -27.63
CA GLU A 35 0.54 -1.12 -26.82
C GLU A 35 1.14 -1.01 -25.41
N LEU A 36 2.40 -0.54 -25.31
CA LEU A 36 3.02 -0.27 -24.01
C LEU A 36 2.27 0.81 -23.24
N ALA A 37 1.85 1.88 -23.90
CA ALA A 37 1.04 2.93 -23.29
C ALA A 37 -0.30 2.39 -22.78
N ALA A 38 -0.96 1.53 -23.55
CA ALA A 38 -2.22 0.90 -23.15
C ALA A 38 -2.04 0.03 -21.90
N VAL A 39 -0.99 -0.79 -21.82
CA VAL A 39 -0.70 -1.61 -20.64
C VAL A 39 -0.42 -0.73 -19.41
N VAL A 40 0.41 0.31 -19.56
CA VAL A 40 0.71 1.23 -18.45
C VAL A 40 -0.56 1.93 -17.97
N ALA A 41 -1.43 2.38 -18.89
CA ALA A 41 -2.69 3.02 -18.54
C ALA A 41 -3.60 2.11 -17.70
N VAL A 42 -3.79 0.86 -18.12
CA VAL A 42 -4.63 -0.11 -17.41
C VAL A 42 -4.07 -0.45 -16.03
N VAL A 43 -2.75 -0.68 -15.93
CA VAL A 43 -2.11 -1.00 -14.64
C VAL A 43 -2.20 0.20 -13.68
N THR A 44 -2.00 1.41 -14.20
CA THR A 44 -2.11 2.64 -13.41
C THR A 44 -3.54 2.84 -12.91
N GLU A 45 -4.55 2.71 -13.79
CA GLU A 45 -5.96 2.80 -13.42
C GLU A 45 -6.33 1.78 -12.33
N SER A 46 -5.88 0.53 -12.49
CA SER A 46 -6.13 -0.53 -11.51
C SER A 46 -5.49 -0.19 -10.16
N TYR A 47 -4.25 0.33 -10.17
CA TYR A 47 -3.57 0.72 -8.95
C TYR A 47 -4.25 1.91 -8.26
N GLU A 48 -4.65 2.92 -9.02
CA GLU A 48 -5.37 4.09 -8.51
C GLU A 48 -6.71 3.70 -7.88
N ARG A 49 -7.45 2.77 -8.51
CA ARG A 49 -8.71 2.24 -7.96
C ARG A 49 -8.49 1.54 -6.62
N GLU A 50 -7.50 0.67 -6.53
CA GLU A 50 -7.19 -0.05 -5.29
C GLU A 50 -6.67 0.89 -4.19
N ALA A 51 -5.80 1.83 -4.55
CA ALA A 51 -5.31 2.84 -3.62
C ALA A 51 -6.44 3.72 -3.09
N ALA A 52 -7.38 4.13 -3.96
CA ALA A 52 -8.56 4.88 -3.56
C ALA A 52 -9.47 4.07 -2.63
N ALA A 53 -9.66 2.78 -2.91
CA ALA A 53 -10.44 1.88 -2.05
C ALA A 53 -9.79 1.67 -0.68
N ALA A 54 -8.46 1.53 -0.63
CA ALA A 54 -7.70 1.38 0.61
C ALA A 54 -7.71 2.65 1.48
N LEU A 55 -7.75 3.82 0.84
CA LEU A 55 -7.82 5.12 1.51
C LEU A 55 -9.25 5.58 1.80
N ALA A 56 -10.26 4.87 1.30
CA ALA A 56 -11.65 5.21 1.58
C ALA A 56 -11.92 5.04 3.07
N GLU A 57 -12.49 6.07 3.69
CA GLU A 57 -13.00 5.97 5.05
C GLU A 57 -14.07 4.85 5.05
N PRO A 58 -13.97 3.85 5.94
CA PRO A 58 -14.98 2.82 6.01
C PRO A 58 -16.36 3.48 6.22
N ASP A 59 -17.36 2.99 5.47
CA ASP A 59 -18.76 3.31 5.76
C ASP A 59 -18.99 3.25 7.28
N ALA A 60 -19.81 4.15 7.82
CA ALA A 60 -20.22 4.16 9.22
C ALA A 60 -21.07 2.90 9.55
N ARG A 61 -20.45 1.74 9.50
CA ARG A 61 -21.00 0.44 9.81
C ARG A 61 -20.16 -0.18 10.91
N PRO A 62 -20.81 -0.75 11.94
CA PRO A 62 -20.09 -1.43 13.01
C PRO A 62 -19.30 -2.60 12.42
N SER A 63 -18.02 -2.67 12.75
CA SER A 63 -17.14 -3.78 12.34
C SER A 63 -17.66 -5.13 12.87
N ALA A 64 -17.25 -6.23 12.24
CA ALA A 64 -17.61 -7.58 12.70
C ALA A 64 -17.24 -7.82 14.17
N TRP A 65 -16.14 -7.23 14.64
CA TRP A 65 -15.74 -7.22 16.05
C TRP A 65 -16.72 -6.44 16.95
N GLN A 66 -17.15 -5.25 16.53
CA GLN A 66 -18.13 -4.45 17.28
C GLN A 66 -19.48 -5.16 17.38
N VAL A 67 -19.92 -5.81 16.31
CA VAL A 67 -21.17 -6.60 16.28
C VAL A 67 -21.08 -7.85 17.17
N SER A 68 -19.93 -8.53 17.16
CA SER A 68 -19.72 -9.76 17.95
C SER A 68 -19.34 -9.51 19.41
N THR A 69 -18.90 -8.29 19.76
CA THR A 69 -18.61 -7.91 21.14
C THR A 69 -19.89 -7.93 21.95
N ARG A 70 -20.03 -8.95 22.81
CA ARG A 70 -21.03 -8.93 23.87
C ARG A 70 -20.53 -8.07 25.02
N ALA A 71 -21.42 -7.26 25.58
CA ALA A 71 -21.15 -6.59 26.85
C ALA A 71 -20.73 -7.63 27.91
N LEU A 72 -19.69 -7.32 28.67
CA LEU A 72 -19.35 -8.11 29.84
C LEU A 72 -20.57 -8.12 30.78
N ARG A 73 -21.10 -9.31 31.09
CA ARG A 73 -22.28 -9.44 31.97
C ARG A 73 -22.02 -8.84 33.37
N ALA A 74 -20.75 -8.69 33.76
CA ALA A 74 -20.30 -7.91 34.90
C ALA A 74 -18.89 -7.34 34.62
N PRO A 75 -18.55 -6.13 35.08
CA PRO A 75 -17.20 -5.59 34.98
C PRO A 75 -16.18 -6.57 35.57
N LEU A 76 -15.05 -6.77 34.89
CA LEU A 76 -13.99 -7.65 35.38
C LEU A 76 -13.45 -7.10 36.71
N ARG A 77 -13.47 -7.91 37.78
CA ARG A 77 -12.99 -7.53 39.11
C ARG A 77 -11.47 -7.35 39.09
N ARG A 78 -11.03 -6.10 38.94
CA ARG A 78 -9.61 -5.70 38.86
C ARG A 78 -8.86 -5.86 40.17
N ASP A 79 -9.58 -6.03 41.28
CA ASP A 79 -9.00 -6.33 42.59
C ASP A 79 -8.55 -7.79 42.73
N ILE A 80 -8.95 -8.67 41.78
CA ILE A 80 -8.47 -10.05 41.72
C ILE A 80 -7.23 -10.10 40.83
N ARG A 81 -6.08 -10.48 41.42
CA ARG A 81 -4.81 -10.63 40.70
C ARG A 81 -4.90 -11.78 39.69
N TRP A 82 -4.46 -11.55 38.46
CA TRP A 82 -4.29 -12.59 37.45
C TRP A 82 -3.20 -13.55 37.91
N GLY A 83 -3.54 -14.82 38.15
CA GLY A 83 -2.57 -15.81 38.65
C GLY A 83 -3.14 -17.01 39.41
N ARG A 84 -4.47 -17.13 39.61
CA ARG A 84 -5.08 -18.31 40.26
C ARG A 84 -5.65 -19.36 39.31
N PHE A 85 -5.40 -19.25 38.00
CA PHE A 85 -5.70 -20.32 37.03
C PHE A 85 -4.47 -21.21 36.86
N GLY A 86 -4.17 -21.98 37.90
CA GLY A 86 -3.12 -23.00 37.90
C GLY A 86 -3.62 -24.17 38.72
N GLY A 87 -4.20 -25.14 38.03
CA GLY A 87 -4.61 -26.45 38.51
C GLY A 87 -4.38 -27.45 37.39
#